data_AF-X1VL72-F1
#
_entry.id   AF-X1VL72-F1
#
_cell.length_a   1.000
_cell.length_b   1.000
_cell.length_c   1.000
_cell.angle_alpha   90.00
_cell.angle_beta   90.00
_cell.angle_gamma   90.00
#
_symmetry.space_group_name_H-M   'P 1'
#
loop_
_entity.id
_entity.type
_entity.pdbx_description
1 polymer ?
#
loop_
_entity_poly.entity_id
_entity_poly.type
_entity_poly.pdbx_seq_one_letter_code
_entity_poly.pdbx_strand_id
1 'polypeptide(L)' 'YEPRIISEDEHTVTLINAVGQMVKRLKESWETGMPMYLDWPVKDRATWNEHKKRLDPNTPELLLE' A
#
# COMPACT_ATOMS: atom_id res chain seq x y z
N TYR A 1 0.34 7.77 0.56
CA TYR A 1 1.49 7.62 1.46
C TYR A 1 2.73 7.59 0.59
N GLU A 2 3.81 8.27 1.01
CA GLU A 2 5.12 8.10 0.38
C GLU A 2 5.58 6.64 0.56
N PRO A 3 5.79 5.87 -0.52
CA PRO A 3 6.29 4.51 -0.41
C PRO A 3 7.65 4.51 0.30
N ARG A 4 7.84 3.60 1.26
CA ARG A 4 9.09 3.52 2.01
C ARG A 4 9.43 2.09 2.41
N ILE A 5 10.71 1.75 2.33
CA ILE A 5 11.24 0.46 2.78
C ILE A 5 11.29 0.46 4.31
N ILE A 6 10.86 -0.64 4.91
CA ILE A 6 10.87 -0.90 6.36
C ILE A 6 11.97 -1.87 6.73
N SER A 7 12.19 -2.91 5.91
CA SER A 7 13.20 -3.93 6.11
C SER A 7 13.54 -4.59 4.78
N GLU A 8 14.76 -5.09 4.65
CA GLU A 8 15.23 -5.82 3.48
C GLU A 8 16.10 -6.99 3.94
N ASP A 9 15.90 -8.16 3.34
CA ASP A 9 16.77 -9.33 3.49
C ASP A 9 17.29 -9.76 2.11
N GLU A 10 17.93 -10.92 2.00
CA GLU A 10 18.50 -11.40 0.72
C GLU A 10 17.47 -11.45 -0.41
N HIS A 11 16.25 -11.93 -0.13
CA HIS A 11 15.26 -12.24 -1.15
C HIS A 11 14.04 -11.32 -1.13
N THR A 12 13.80 -10.62 -0.02
CA THR A 12 12.57 -9.87 0.19
C THR A 12 12.79 -8.44 0.65
N VAL A 13 11.83 -7.59 0.30
CA VAL A 13 11.71 -6.21 0.79
C VAL A 13 10.34 -6.08 1.45
N THR A 14 10.33 -5.62 2.69
CA THR A 14 9.12 -5.18 3.40
C THR A 14 9.02 -3.66 3.29
N LEU A 15 7.89 -3.15 2.82
CA LEU A 15 7.67 -1.73 2.55
C LEU A 15 6.24 -1.30 2.87
N ILE A 16 6.07 0.00 3.10
CA ILE A 16 4.77 0.66 3.07
C ILE A 16 4.50 1.08 1.64
N ASN A 17 3.39 0.63 1.06
CA ASN A 17 3.02 0.94 -0.32
C ASN A 17 2.33 2.32 -0.43
N ALA A 18 2.00 2.74 -1.66
CA ALA A 18 1.34 4.01 -1.92
C ALA A 18 -0.02 4.19 -1.20
N VAL A 19 -0.68 3.08 -0.86
CA VAL A 19 -1.93 3.09 -0.10
C VAL A 19 -1.76 2.98 1.42
N GLY A 20 -0.53 2.86 1.91
CA GLY A 20 -0.20 2.86 3.34
C GLY A 20 -0.17 1.48 3.99
N GLN A 21 -0.31 0.42 3.21
CA GLN A 21 -0.27 -0.95 3.70
C GLN A 21 1.16 -1.44 3.81
N MET A 22 1.44 -2.23 4.84
CA MET A 22 2.67 -3.00 4.92
C MET A 22 2.56 -4.24 4.02
N VAL A 23 3.51 -4.36 3.09
CA VAL A 23 3.61 -5.49 2.17
C VAL A 23 5.02 -6.02 2.13
N LYS A 24 5.17 -7.32 1.86
CA LYS A 24 6.45 -7.95 1.55
C LYS A 24 6.47 -8.36 0.08
N ARG A 25 7.55 -8.04 -0.62
CA ARG A 25 7.78 -8.41 -2.03
C ARG A 25 9.03 -9.25 -2.18
N LEU A 26 9.01 -10.15 -3.14
CA LEU A 26 10.20 -10.87 -3.61
C LEU A 26 10.96 -9.96 -4.57
N LYS A 27 12.29 -9.91 -4.45
CA LYS A 27 13.15 -9.10 -5.33
C LYS A 27 13.19 -9.65 -6.74
N GLU A 28 13.27 -10.97 -6.87
CA GLU A 28 13.40 -11.67 -8.16
C GLU A 28 12.18 -11.46 -9.07
N SER A 29 11.00 -11.26 -8.48
CA SER A 29 9.74 -11.05 -9.19
C SER A 29 9.14 -9.67 -8.92
N TRP A 30 9.98 -8.63 -8.84
CA TRP A 30 9.53 -7.28 -8.44
C TRP A 30 8.39 -6.72 -9.31
N GLU A 31 8.44 -6.95 -10.62
CA GLU A 31 7.49 -6.39 -11.59
C GLU A 31 6.20 -7.20 -11.72
N THR A 32 6.30 -8.53 -11.63
CA THR A 32 5.18 -9.46 -11.94
C THR A 32 4.66 -10.20 -10.71
N GLY A 33 5.44 -10.24 -9.64
CA GLY A 33 5.13 -10.95 -8.42
C GLY A 33 4.07 -10.23 -7.59
N MET A 34 3.09 -11.00 -7.12
CA MET A 34 2.11 -10.48 -6.18
C MET A 34 2.76 -10.24 -4.82
N PRO A 35 2.56 -9.07 -4.19
CA PRO A 35 3.02 -8.83 -2.84
C PRO A 35 2.25 -9.70 -1.84
N MET A 36 2.93 -10.09 -0.76
CA MET A 36 2.29 -10.59 0.44
C MET A 36 1.83 -9.41 1.28
N TYR A 37 0.52 -9.30 1.52
CA TYR A 37 -0.04 -8.29 2.42
C TYR A 37 0.19 -8.71 3.87
N LEU A 38 0.97 -7.91 4.61
CA LEU A 38 1.24 -8.15 6.03
C LEU A 38 0.30 -7.37 6.94
N ASP A 39 -0.43 -6.41 6.37
CA ASP A 39 -1.34 -5.56 7.13
C ASP A 39 -2.56 -5.13 6.31
N TRP A 40 -3.69 -4.98 7.01
CA TRP A 40 -4.95 -4.50 6.43
C TRP A 40 -5.01 -2.97 6.35
N PRO A 41 -5.61 -2.38 5.30
CA PRO A 41 -5.73 -0.92 5.17
C PRO A 41 -6.74 -0.31 6.15
N VAL A 42 -7.55 -1.14 6.81
CA VAL A 42 -8.58 -0.76 7.77
C VAL A 42 -8.32 -1.50 9.08
N LYS A 43 -8.23 -0.75 10.18
CA LYS A 43 -7.98 -1.25 11.54
C LYS A 43 -9.16 -1.03 12.47
N ASP A 44 -9.89 0.04 12.23
CA ASP A 44 -10.94 0.55 13.07
C ASP A 44 -11.85 1.46 12.24
N ARG A 45 -12.86 2.04 12.91
CA ARG A 45 -13.81 2.94 12.26
C ARG A 45 -13.14 4.22 11.75
N ALA A 46 -12.11 4.71 12.45
CA ALA A 46 -11.43 5.95 12.07
C ALA A 46 -10.64 5.76 10.76
N THR A 47 -9.81 4.72 10.69
CA THR A 47 -9.07 4.30 9.50
C THR A 47 -10.00 3.96 8.33
N TRP A 48 -11.18 3.38 8.59
CA TRP A 48 -12.21 3.21 7.55
C TRP A 48 -12.71 4.54 6.99
N ASN A 49 -13.01 5.51 7.84
CA ASN A 49 -13.51 6.82 7.38
C ASN A 49 -12.46 7.57 6.56
N GLU A 50 -11.18 7.48 6.92
CA GLU A 50 -10.08 8.02 6.11
C GLU A 50 -9.92 7.27 4.79
N HIS A 51 -9.99 5.93 4.82
CA HIS A 51 -9.86 5.11 3.61
C HIS A 51 -10.95 5.42 2.58
N LYS A 52 -12.19 5.67 3.02
CA LYS A 52 -13.31 6.05 2.14
C LYS A 52 -13.05 7.34 1.35
N LYS A 53 -12.36 8.32 1.93
CA LYS A 53 -12.07 9.59 1.22
C LYS A 53 -11.29 9.34 -0.07
N ARG A 54 -10.40 8.36 -0.08
CA ARG A 54 -9.61 7.97 -1.27
C ARG A 54 -10.41 7.25 -2.33
N LEU A 55 -11.53 6.65 -1.95
CA LEU A 55 -12.44 5.95 -2.86
C LEU A 55 -13.60 6.85 -3.29
N ASP A 56 -13.66 8.10 -2.83
CA ASP A 56 -14.72 9.03 -3.22
C ASP A 56 -14.48 9.47 -4.67
N PRO A 57 -15.38 9.09 -5.61
CA PRO A 57 -15.23 9.41 -7.03
C PRO A 57 -15.34 10.91 -7.33
N ASN A 58 -15.76 11.73 -6.36
CA ASN A 58 -15.84 13.18 -6.50
C ASN A 58 -14.58 13.91 -6.00
N THR A 59 -13.55 13.17 -5.56
CA THR A 59 -12.29 13.77 -5.13
C THR A 59 -11.53 14.31 -6.34
N PRO A 60 -11.24 15.63 -6.41
CA PRO A 60 -10.71 16.28 -7.62
C PRO A 60 -9.39 15.69 -8.16
N GLU A 61 -8.56 15.13 -7.27
CA GLU A 61 -7.24 14.59 -7.59
C GLU A 61 -7.30 13.29 -8.43
N LEU A 62 -8.47 12.65 -8.53
CA LEU A 62 -8.70 11.45 -9.36
C LEU A 62 -9.18 11.76 -10.79
N LEU A 63 -9.44 13.04 -11.11
CA LEU A 63 -10.03 13.47 -12.39
C LEU A 63 -8.99 13.93 -13.44
N LEU A 64 -7.70 13.70 -13.20
CA LEU A 64 -6.61 14.22 -14.05
C LEU A 64 -5.72 13.16 -14.72
N GLU A 65 -6.19 11.91 -14.86
CA GLU A 65 -5.53 10.89 -15.72
C GLU A 65 -6.25 10.68 -17.05
#